data_AF-A0A5C6BFL6-F1
#
_entry.id   AF-A0A5C6BFL6-F1
#
_cell.length_a   1.000
_cell.length_b   1.000
_cell.length_c   1.000
_cell.angle_alpha   90.00
_cell.angle_beta   90.00
_cell.angle_gamma   90.00
#
_symmetry.space_group_name_H-M   'P 1'
#
loop_
_entity.id
_entity.type
_entity.pdbx_description
1 polymer ?
#
loop_
_entity_poly.entity_id
_entity_poly.type
_entity_poly.pdbx_seq_one_letter_code
_entity_poly.pdbx_strand_id
1 'polypeptide(L)'
;MKRLLISAIFVFAIVTSSLCTGAQEPTVPAASKSTWVVGGQMYVVIPADRKSIFAFSTATSRLSRLTLDTPLPDDAKPVIASNVAAIQAGRTVYAIGATGNRWARLDLPADGLHFVVDSESIRVSDDDVFYIFASGSTDWVGVDLNNGAVLTTGDGG
;
A
#
# COMPACT_ATOMS: atom_id res chain seq x y z
N MET A 1 -65.68 26.06 42.81
CA MET A 1 -64.21 26.04 42.71
C MET A 1 -63.84 26.22 41.24
N LYS A 2 -63.34 27.41 40.86
CA LYS A 2 -62.91 27.77 39.50
C LYS A 2 -61.38 27.71 39.45
N ARG A 3 -60.79 26.96 38.52
CA ARG A 3 -59.36 27.08 38.18
C ARG A 3 -59.20 27.22 36.66
N LEU A 4 -58.48 28.28 36.32
CA LEU A 4 -58.22 28.86 35.01
C LEU A 4 -57.48 27.89 34.07
N LEU A 5 -57.94 27.84 32.81
CA LEU A 5 -57.19 27.36 31.66
C LEU A 5 -56.21 28.46 31.23
N ILE A 6 -54.91 28.17 31.17
CA ILE A 6 -53.89 29.05 30.60
C ILE A 6 -53.50 28.46 29.23
N SER A 7 -54.00 29.06 28.16
CA SER A 7 -53.58 28.78 26.78
C SER A 7 -52.21 29.40 26.53
N ALA A 8 -51.19 28.56 26.36
CA ALA A 8 -49.88 28.98 25.87
C ALA A 8 -49.91 29.00 24.33
N ILE A 9 -49.89 30.20 23.75
CA ILE A 9 -49.75 30.42 22.31
C ILE A 9 -48.25 30.33 21.99
N PHE A 10 -47.84 29.23 21.34
CA PHE A 10 -46.50 29.07 20.78
C PHE A 10 -46.45 29.72 19.40
N VAL A 11 -45.79 30.88 19.30
CA VAL A 11 -45.50 31.55 18.02
C VAL A 11 -44.27 30.88 17.41
N PHE A 12 -44.48 30.08 16.37
CA PHE A 12 -43.41 29.42 15.62
C PHE A 12 -42.92 30.36 14.50
N ALA A 13 -41.85 31.11 14.77
CA ALA A 13 -41.19 31.94 13.76
C ALA A 13 -40.32 31.04 12.86
N ILE A 14 -40.81 30.75 11.65
CA ILE A 14 -40.05 30.01 10.63
C ILE A 14 -39.03 30.99 10.02
N VAL A 15 -37.78 30.92 10.49
CA VAL A 15 -36.64 31.59 9.87
C VAL A 15 -36.23 30.76 8.66
N THR A 16 -36.70 31.14 7.46
CA THR A 16 -36.20 30.60 6.20
C THR A 16 -34.86 31.26 5.87
N SER A 17 -33.77 30.68 6.36
CA SER A 17 -32.44 31.00 5.86
C SER A 17 -32.30 30.42 4.45
N SER A 18 -32.24 31.30 3.45
CA SER A 18 -31.86 30.92 2.09
C SER A 18 -30.47 30.30 2.12
N LEU A 19 -30.40 28.97 2.04
CA LEU A 19 -29.18 28.26 1.73
C LEU A 19 -28.83 28.60 0.29
N CYS A 20 -28.03 29.64 0.09
CA CYS A 20 -27.26 29.80 -1.14
C CYS A 20 -26.38 28.56 -1.26
N THR A 21 -26.86 27.57 -2.00
CA THR A 21 -26.08 26.41 -2.41
C THR A 21 -25.07 26.93 -3.42
N GLY A 22 -23.95 27.46 -2.93
CA GLY A 22 -22.79 27.71 -3.77
C GLY A 22 -22.40 26.38 -4.38
N ALA A 23 -22.51 26.26 -5.71
CA ALA A 23 -21.98 25.12 -6.42
C ALA A 23 -20.47 25.10 -6.16
N GLN A 24 -20.05 24.26 -5.22
CA GLN A 24 -18.65 24.01 -4.95
C GLN A 24 -18.08 23.44 -6.24
N GLU A 25 -17.22 24.22 -6.91
CA GLU A 25 -16.54 23.78 -8.12
C GLU A 25 -15.86 22.44 -7.79
N PRO A 26 -16.15 21.38 -8.56
CA PRO A 26 -15.62 20.05 -8.26
C PRO A 26 -14.11 20.19 -8.21
N THR A 27 -13.56 20.06 -7.00
CA THR A 27 -12.12 20.12 -6.78
C THR A 27 -11.54 18.90 -7.47
N VAL A 28 -11.05 19.08 -8.69
CA VAL A 28 -10.37 18.02 -9.43
C VAL A 28 -9.16 17.64 -8.58
N PRO A 29 -9.10 16.40 -8.04
CA PRO A 29 -7.95 15.96 -7.28
C PRO A 29 -6.69 16.15 -8.13
N ALA A 30 -5.66 16.74 -7.56
CA ALA A 30 -4.39 16.89 -8.25
C ALA A 30 -3.92 15.50 -8.71
N ALA A 31 -3.63 15.35 -10.01
CA ALA A 31 -3.21 14.07 -10.55
C ALA A 31 -1.88 13.64 -9.92
N SER A 32 -1.82 12.40 -9.43
CA SER A 32 -0.60 11.84 -8.87
C SER A 32 0.51 11.77 -9.93
N LYS A 33 1.76 12.00 -9.52
CA LYS A 33 2.92 11.98 -10.43
C LYS A 33 3.44 10.56 -10.61
N SER A 34 3.90 10.23 -11.82
CA SER A 34 4.68 9.01 -12.05
C SER A 34 6.00 9.03 -11.27
N THR A 35 6.42 7.86 -10.82
CA THR A 35 7.66 7.66 -10.06
C THR A 35 8.46 6.56 -10.72
N TRP A 36 9.79 6.71 -10.77
CA TRP A 36 10.69 5.65 -11.21
C TRP A 36 11.97 5.68 -10.38
N VAL A 37 12.55 4.51 -10.15
CA VAL A 37 13.78 4.33 -9.39
C VAL A 37 14.62 3.23 -10.04
N VAL A 38 15.94 3.37 -9.99
CA VAL A 38 16.91 2.44 -10.58
C VAL A 38 17.91 2.02 -9.51
N GLY A 39 18.25 0.73 -9.49
CA GLY A 39 19.26 0.16 -8.60
C GLY A 39 19.85 -1.09 -9.22
N GLY A 40 21.18 -1.14 -9.35
CA GLY A 40 21.91 -2.25 -9.97
C GLY A 40 21.29 -2.76 -11.27
N GLN A 41 20.70 -3.95 -11.22
CA GLN A 41 20.09 -4.66 -12.35
C GLN A 41 18.58 -4.43 -12.49
N MET A 42 17.99 -3.56 -11.68
CA MET A 42 16.55 -3.37 -11.57
C MET A 42 16.12 -1.93 -11.88
N TYR A 43 15.03 -1.82 -12.62
CA TYR A 43 14.31 -0.57 -12.91
C TYR A 43 12.88 -0.74 -12.45
N VAL A 44 12.39 0.15 -11.59
CA VAL A 44 11.00 0.14 -11.13
C VAL A 44 10.29 1.40 -11.56
N VAL A 45 9.08 1.25 -12.11
CA VAL A 45 8.23 2.35 -12.57
C VAL A 45 6.82 2.21 -11.98
N ILE A 46 6.31 3.31 -11.43
CA ILE A 46 4.94 3.47 -10.93
C ILE A 46 4.28 4.56 -11.79
N PRO A 47 3.31 4.23 -12.65
CA PRO A 47 2.56 5.21 -13.42
C PRO A 47 1.76 6.18 -12.53
N ALA A 48 1.29 7.27 -13.14
CA ALA A 48 0.49 8.29 -12.46
C ALA A 48 -0.83 7.77 -11.87
N ASP A 49 -1.42 6.72 -12.46
CA ASP A 49 -2.65 6.11 -11.91
C ASP A 49 -2.41 5.30 -10.63
N ARG A 50 -1.14 4.98 -10.34
CA ARG A 50 -0.67 4.18 -9.20
C ARG A 50 -1.37 2.82 -9.04
N LYS A 51 -2.01 2.30 -10.10
CA LYS A 51 -2.71 0.99 -10.11
C LYS A 51 -1.83 -0.16 -10.56
N SER A 52 -0.62 0.12 -11.00
CA SER A 52 0.33 -0.90 -11.40
C SER A 52 1.76 -0.52 -11.09
N ILE A 53 2.61 -1.54 -10.98
CA ILE A 53 4.04 -1.39 -10.77
C ILE A 53 4.74 -2.24 -11.82
N PHE A 54 5.70 -1.65 -12.50
CA PHE A 54 6.52 -2.33 -13.48
C PHE A 54 7.94 -2.48 -12.93
N ALA A 55 8.51 -3.67 -13.09
CA ALA A 55 9.90 -3.94 -12.77
C ALA A 55 10.57 -4.57 -13.99
N PHE A 56 11.65 -3.95 -14.48
CA PHE A 56 12.48 -4.51 -15.54
C PHE A 56 13.80 -4.98 -14.94
N SER A 57 14.18 -6.21 -15.25
CA SER A 57 15.46 -6.80 -14.86
C SER A 57 16.41 -6.86 -16.06
N THR A 58 17.58 -6.26 -15.94
CA THR A 58 18.65 -6.42 -16.93
C THR A 58 19.32 -7.78 -16.85
N ALA A 59 19.26 -8.46 -15.70
CA ALA A 59 19.82 -9.80 -15.52
C ALA A 59 19.11 -10.84 -16.41
N THR A 60 17.79 -10.70 -16.56
CA THR A 60 16.97 -11.62 -17.36
C THR A 60 16.42 -11.00 -18.65
N SER A 61 16.58 -9.68 -18.84
CA SER A 61 15.94 -8.91 -19.92
C SER A 61 14.42 -9.06 -19.95
N ARG A 62 13.78 -9.18 -18.78
CA ARG A 62 12.34 -9.38 -18.64
C ARG A 62 11.69 -8.21 -17.91
N LEU A 63 10.47 -7.90 -18.32
CA LEU A 63 9.56 -6.98 -17.66
C LEU A 63 8.54 -7.79 -16.84
N SER A 64 8.28 -7.35 -15.62
CA SER A 64 7.26 -7.90 -14.73
C SER A 64 6.30 -6.81 -14.31
N ARG A 65 5.00 -7.13 -14.23
CA ARG A 65 3.94 -6.19 -13.86
C ARG A 65 3.18 -6.71 -12.65
N LEU A 66 3.03 -5.86 -11.64
CA LEU A 66 2.07 -6.02 -10.56
C LEU A 66 0.86 -5.13 -10.84
N THR A 67 -0.34 -5.68 -10.72
CA THR A 67 -1.59 -4.92 -10.76
C THR A 67 -2.17 -4.89 -9.37
N LEU A 68 -2.68 -3.73 -8.94
CA LEU A 68 -3.20 -3.50 -7.61
C LEU A 68 -4.70 -3.23 -7.67
N ASP A 69 -5.45 -3.78 -6.71
CA ASP A 69 -6.88 -3.52 -6.59
C ASP A 69 -7.16 -2.07 -6.17
N THR A 70 -6.29 -1.54 -5.30
CA THR A 70 -6.34 -0.16 -4.81
C THR A 70 -5.08 0.58 -5.25
N PRO A 71 -5.18 1.82 -5.76
CA PRO A 71 -4.00 2.63 -6.08
C PRO A 71 -3.06 2.79 -4.88
N LEU A 72 -1.75 2.81 -5.12
CA LEU A 72 -0.79 3.11 -4.06
C LEU A 72 -1.00 4.53 -3.50
N PRO A 73 -0.80 4.74 -2.19
CA PRO A 73 -0.69 6.07 -1.61
C PRO A 73 0.35 6.93 -2.35
N ASP A 74 0.14 8.24 -2.46
CA ASP A 74 1.01 9.15 -3.20
C ASP A 74 2.45 9.20 -2.66
N ASP A 75 2.61 8.96 -1.37
CA ASP A 75 3.88 8.92 -0.65
C ASP A 75 4.59 7.55 -0.72
N ALA A 76 3.91 6.51 -1.23
CA ALA A 76 4.54 5.20 -1.39
C ALA A 76 5.70 5.26 -2.40
N LYS A 77 6.88 4.83 -1.96
CA LYS A 77 8.10 4.82 -2.77
C LYS A 77 8.68 3.40 -2.81
N PRO A 78 9.09 2.92 -3.99
CA PRO A 78 9.78 1.65 -4.06
C PRO A 78 11.18 1.83 -3.44
N VAL A 79 11.61 0.83 -2.68
CA VAL A 79 12.98 0.71 -2.19
C VAL A 79 13.68 -0.30 -3.07
N ILE A 80 14.80 0.11 -3.66
CA ILE A 80 15.55 -0.68 -4.64
C ILE A 80 16.99 -0.81 -4.19
N ALA A 81 17.54 -1.99 -4.33
CA ALA A 81 18.96 -2.26 -4.18
C ALA A 81 19.49 -2.87 -5.49
N SER A 82 20.62 -3.57 -5.44
CA SER A 82 21.27 -4.08 -6.66
C SER A 82 20.40 -5.07 -7.42
N ASN A 83 19.87 -6.09 -6.74
CA ASN A 83 19.21 -7.24 -7.38
C ASN A 83 17.81 -7.52 -6.83
N VAL A 84 17.27 -6.61 -6.02
CA VAL A 84 15.93 -6.71 -5.44
C VAL A 84 15.26 -5.34 -5.42
N ALA A 85 13.94 -5.35 -5.50
CA ALA A 85 13.10 -4.20 -5.26
C ALA A 85 11.90 -4.60 -4.41
N ALA A 86 11.46 -3.68 -3.56
CA ALA A 86 10.24 -3.84 -2.81
C ALA A 86 9.47 -2.54 -2.68
N ILE A 87 8.18 -2.67 -2.36
CA ILE A 87 7.30 -1.55 -2.06
C ILE A 87 6.27 -1.98 -1.04
N GLN A 88 6.03 -1.10 -0.08
CA GLN A 88 5.05 -1.29 0.97
C GLN A 88 3.77 -0.52 0.64
N ALA A 89 2.63 -1.19 0.79
CA ALA A 89 1.29 -0.62 0.67
C ALA A 89 0.51 -0.98 1.94
N GLY A 90 0.53 -0.11 2.95
CA GLY A 90 -0.02 -0.42 4.27
C GLY A 90 0.72 -1.59 4.91
N ARG A 91 0.01 -2.69 5.17
CA ARG A 91 0.54 -3.93 5.78
C ARG A 91 0.99 -4.98 4.76
N THR A 92 0.92 -4.65 3.47
CA THR A 92 1.34 -5.56 2.41
C THR A 92 2.68 -5.09 1.85
N VAL A 93 3.65 -6.01 1.77
CA VAL A 93 4.93 -5.80 1.11
C VAL A 93 4.95 -6.61 -0.18
N TYR A 94 5.24 -5.94 -1.29
CA TYR A 94 5.48 -6.59 -2.57
C TYR A 94 6.98 -6.57 -2.84
N ALA A 95 7.55 -7.71 -3.20
CA ALA A 95 8.96 -7.86 -3.54
C ALA A 95 9.14 -8.50 -4.92
N ILE A 96 10.23 -8.16 -5.57
CA ILE A 96 10.67 -8.81 -6.80
C ILE A 96 12.20 -8.86 -6.84
N GLY A 97 12.71 -9.99 -7.32
CA GLY A 97 14.14 -10.22 -7.50
C GLY A 97 14.54 -10.19 -8.97
N ALA A 98 15.78 -9.78 -9.23
CA ALA A 98 16.30 -9.62 -10.59
C ALA A 98 16.30 -10.92 -11.40
N THR A 99 16.49 -12.07 -10.76
CA THR A 99 16.48 -13.37 -11.44
C THR A 99 15.16 -14.12 -11.28
N GLY A 100 14.43 -13.91 -10.16
CA GLY A 100 13.09 -14.48 -9.97
C GLY A 100 12.02 -13.87 -10.88
N ASN A 101 12.10 -12.56 -11.17
CA ASN A 101 11.23 -11.80 -12.06
C ASN A 101 9.69 -11.98 -11.85
N ARG A 102 9.28 -12.44 -10.66
CA ARG A 102 7.88 -12.56 -10.24
C ARG A 102 7.69 -11.73 -8.98
N TRP A 103 6.58 -10.98 -8.94
CA TRP A 103 6.19 -10.25 -7.74
C TRP A 103 5.66 -11.23 -6.69
N ALA A 104 6.22 -11.17 -5.49
CA ALA A 104 5.77 -11.91 -4.34
C ALA A 104 5.08 -10.96 -3.35
N ARG A 105 3.96 -11.40 -2.79
CA ARG A 105 3.17 -10.67 -1.81
C ARG A 105 3.45 -11.24 -0.41
N LEU A 106 3.58 -10.35 0.56
CA LEU A 106 3.63 -10.68 1.98
C LEU A 106 2.64 -9.76 2.71
N ASP A 107 1.62 -10.35 3.32
CA ASP A 107 0.69 -9.64 4.19
C ASP A 107 1.12 -9.84 5.64
N LEU A 108 1.20 -8.74 6.40
CA LEU A 108 1.70 -8.76 7.78
C LEU A 108 0.57 -8.48 8.78
N PRO A 109 0.62 -9.12 9.97
CA PRO A 109 -0.46 -9.03 10.94
C PRO A 109 -0.56 -7.64 11.58
N ALA A 110 0.58 -6.98 11.83
CA ALA A 110 0.68 -5.74 12.60
C ALA A 110 1.40 -4.61 11.84
N ASP A 111 1.22 -3.39 12.35
CA ASP A 111 2.01 -2.22 11.98
C ASP A 111 3.35 -2.23 12.75
N GLY A 112 4.32 -1.39 12.34
CA GLY A 112 5.61 -1.28 13.05
C GLY A 112 6.72 -2.19 12.51
N LEU A 113 6.67 -2.49 11.22
CA LEU A 113 7.59 -3.42 10.57
C LEU A 113 9.02 -2.87 10.49
N HIS A 114 9.99 -3.72 10.81
CA HIS A 114 11.39 -3.49 10.49
C HIS A 114 11.67 -3.99 9.08
N PHE A 115 11.86 -3.05 8.16
CA PHE A 115 12.06 -3.30 6.74
C PHE A 115 13.50 -2.95 6.34
N VAL A 116 14.25 -3.94 5.85
CA VAL A 116 15.65 -3.78 5.43
C VAL A 116 15.83 -4.33 4.02
N VAL A 117 16.48 -3.57 3.14
CA VAL A 117 16.80 -3.98 1.77
C VAL A 117 18.30 -3.96 1.57
N ASP A 118 18.85 -5.13 1.29
CA ASP A 118 20.26 -5.33 0.94
C ASP A 118 20.40 -5.60 -0.56
N SER A 119 21.64 -5.74 -1.05
CA SER A 119 21.91 -5.95 -2.48
C SER A 119 21.22 -7.19 -3.07
N GLU A 120 21.05 -8.26 -2.28
CA GLU A 120 20.53 -9.56 -2.72
C GLU A 120 19.22 -9.98 -2.06
N SER A 121 18.77 -9.26 -1.04
CA SER A 121 17.63 -9.71 -0.24
C SER A 121 16.86 -8.57 0.40
N ILE A 122 15.59 -8.83 0.64
CA ILE A 122 14.71 -8.00 1.46
C ILE A 122 14.39 -8.79 2.72
N ARG A 123 14.49 -8.12 3.87
CA ARG A 123 14.16 -8.67 5.18
C ARG A 123 13.04 -7.85 5.79
N VAL A 124 12.04 -8.54 6.33
CA VAL A 124 10.91 -7.94 7.01
C VAL A 124 10.70 -8.67 8.32
N SER A 125 10.63 -7.95 9.44
CA SER A 125 10.35 -8.57 10.73
C SER A 125 9.53 -7.67 11.64
N ASP A 126 8.82 -8.31 12.56
CA ASP A 126 8.28 -7.72 13.78
C ASP A 126 8.77 -8.55 14.99
N ASP A 127 8.08 -8.46 16.13
CA ASP A 127 8.43 -9.19 17.35
C ASP A 127 8.19 -10.71 17.24
N ASP A 128 7.28 -11.15 16.36
CA ASP A 128 6.78 -12.52 16.28
C ASP A 128 7.27 -13.26 15.03
N VAL A 129 7.56 -12.55 13.93
CA VAL A 129 7.91 -13.17 12.65
C VAL A 129 9.11 -12.50 11.97
N PHE A 130 9.89 -13.31 11.27
CA PHE A 130 10.96 -12.86 10.37
C PHE A 130 10.77 -13.47 8.99
N TYR A 131 10.75 -12.65 7.95
CA TYR A 131 10.66 -13.03 6.55
C TYR A 131 11.86 -12.56 5.76
N ILE A 132 12.26 -13.36 4.78
CA ILE A 132 13.29 -13.02 3.79
C ILE A 132 12.78 -13.32 2.37
N PHE A 133 13.13 -12.43 1.46
CA PHE A 133 12.97 -12.60 0.02
C PHE A 133 14.31 -12.39 -0.67
N ALA A 134 14.77 -13.35 -1.46
CA ALA A 134 16.06 -13.30 -2.17
C ALA A 134 15.88 -12.92 -3.65
N SER A 135 16.94 -12.41 -4.29
CA SER A 135 16.97 -11.98 -5.69
C SER A 135 16.54 -13.05 -6.71
N GLY A 136 16.76 -14.33 -6.39
CA GLY A 136 16.31 -15.47 -7.18
C GLY A 136 14.99 -16.11 -6.74
N SER A 137 14.34 -15.60 -5.69
CA SER A 137 13.11 -16.18 -5.18
C SER A 137 11.89 -15.73 -5.96
N THR A 138 10.84 -16.55 -5.91
CA THR A 138 9.49 -16.20 -6.36
C THR A 138 8.50 -16.02 -5.22
N ASP A 139 8.90 -16.38 -3.99
CA ASP A 139 8.05 -16.43 -2.81
C ASP A 139 8.84 -15.98 -1.57
N TRP A 140 8.12 -15.61 -0.51
CA TRP A 140 8.74 -15.30 0.77
C TRP A 140 8.90 -16.57 1.59
N VAL A 141 10.00 -16.63 2.33
CA VAL A 141 10.24 -17.64 3.35
C VAL A 141 10.38 -16.92 4.67
N GLY A 142 9.74 -17.43 5.72
CA GLY A 142 9.81 -16.86 7.04
C GLY A 142 9.91 -17.91 8.13
N VAL A 143 10.02 -17.40 9.35
CA VAL A 143 10.07 -18.18 10.58
C VAL A 143 9.26 -17.45 11.65
N ASP A 144 8.46 -18.20 12.39
CA ASP A 144 7.84 -17.75 13.64
C ASP A 144 8.94 -17.74 14.73
N LEU A 145 9.19 -16.56 15.30
CA LEU A 145 10.26 -16.34 16.28
C LEU A 145 9.94 -16.92 17.66
N ASN A 146 8.67 -17.24 17.94
CA ASN A 146 8.24 -17.81 19.21
C ASN A 146 8.41 -19.33 19.26
N ASN A 147 8.20 -20.02 18.14
CA ASN A 147 8.20 -21.49 18.09
C ASN A 147 9.16 -22.10 17.04
N GLY A 148 9.78 -21.29 16.18
CA GLY A 148 10.71 -21.73 15.14
C GLY A 148 10.05 -22.40 13.93
N ALA A 149 8.72 -22.35 13.80
CA ALA A 149 8.02 -22.91 12.66
C ALA A 149 8.35 -22.13 11.38
N VAL A 150 8.60 -22.86 10.30
CA VAL A 150 8.83 -22.27 8.98
C VAL A 150 7.50 -21.80 8.39
N LEU A 151 7.50 -20.56 7.88
CA LEU A 151 6.37 -19.92 7.24
C LEU A 151 6.68 -19.77 5.73
N THR A 152 5.72 -20.08 4.87
CA THR A 152 5.87 -19.92 3.41
C THR A 152 4.63 -19.24 2.86
N THR A 153 4.80 -18.21 2.01
CA THR A 153 3.67 -17.47 1.42
C THR A 153 3.20 -18.02 0.06
N GLY A 154 3.76 -19.15 -0.38
CA GLY A 154 3.46 -19.76 -1.67
C GLY A 154 2.19 -20.62 -1.63
N ASP A 155 1.01 -20.02 -1.64
CA ASP A 155 -0.28 -20.69 -1.95
C ASP A 155 -1.37 -19.71 -2.46
N GLY A 156 -0.98 -18.69 -3.24
CA GLY A 156 -1.93 -17.74 -3.82
C GLY A 156 -1.53 -17.31 -5.23
N GLY A 157 -1.85 -18.15 -6.21
CA GLY A 157 -1.75 -17.84 -7.65
C GLY A 157 -2.89 -16.93 -8.13
#